data_AF-A0A0Q5ESI5-F1
#
_entry.id   AF-A0A0Q5ESI5-F1
#
_cell.length_a   1.000
_cell.length_b   1.000
_cell.length_c   1.000
_cell.angle_alpha   90.00
_cell.angle_beta   90.00
_cell.angle_gamma   90.00
#
_symmetry.space_group_name_H-M   'P 1'
#
loop_
_entity.id
_entity.type
_entity.pdbx_description
1 polymer ?
#
loop_
_entity_poly.entity_id
_entity_poly.type
_entity_poly.pdbx_seq_one_letter_code
_entity_poly.pdbx_strand_id
1 'polypeptide(L)'
;MLAQFKRAGKAILVVPTASLDSLHTDFNNNDSIADFLRLRSGTTEWTNTSRPSSMIKVGYDTKNRGDEDDPTHAYFQVVFGRTMYMIYLVDPGHYSISGVSYNLPRTPGFETPGARTLSSSPLGHAMLKSFTIDEFKRGQKWEDPSYRNATVQEDYCTSRRVVNNECTSWGTSSYDVKQQTSAGGWTPSIEQQTREARAVDVTLDKAFAAFDIAAGEVILIDGFFAEPPAATFKQNSCKQADQQQMRCELQQLSLVQLPGELEGVRQADNPADWGLPKLAQTLKGLTYRPLQIKAREARGDSTWGPTYVLKVE
;
A
#
# COMPACT_ATOMS: atom_id res chain seq x y z
N MET A 1 0.76 0.31 -26.94
CA MET A 1 -0.34 1.28 -27.15
C MET A 1 0.12 2.75 -27.21
N LEU A 2 1.04 3.18 -26.33
CA LEU A 2 1.44 4.59 -26.16
C LEU A 2 2.12 5.26 -27.36
N ALA A 3 2.85 4.50 -28.19
CA ALA A 3 3.50 5.01 -29.40
C ALA A 3 2.54 5.58 -30.45
N GLN A 4 1.23 5.32 -30.33
CA GLN A 4 0.20 5.78 -31.24
C GLN A 4 -0.97 6.45 -30.49
N PHE A 5 -0.76 6.93 -29.26
CA PHE A 5 -1.86 7.46 -28.43
C PHE A 5 -2.68 8.54 -29.14
N LYS A 6 -2.02 9.43 -29.90
CA LYS A 6 -2.67 10.44 -30.73
C LYS A 6 -3.56 9.84 -31.81
N ARG A 7 -3.10 8.77 -32.47
CA ARG A 7 -3.90 8.05 -33.49
C ARG A 7 -5.07 7.28 -32.86
N ALA A 8 -4.90 6.82 -31.63
CA ALA A 8 -5.95 6.20 -30.83
C ALA A 8 -6.92 7.21 -30.20
N GLY A 9 -6.75 8.52 -30.44
CA GLY A 9 -7.60 9.57 -29.88
C GLY A 9 -7.47 9.74 -28.36
N LYS A 10 -6.41 9.21 -27.75
CA LYS A 10 -6.13 9.27 -26.31
C LYS A 10 -5.31 10.51 -25.96
N ALA A 11 -5.15 10.77 -24.66
CA ALA A 11 -4.27 11.80 -24.12
C ALA A 11 -3.35 11.22 -23.04
N ILE A 12 -2.27 11.94 -22.72
CA ILE A 12 -1.37 11.58 -21.60
C ILE A 12 -1.61 12.55 -20.45
N LEU A 13 -1.85 11.98 -19.28
CA LEU A 13 -2.03 12.70 -18.04
C LEU A 13 -0.91 12.28 -17.08
N VAL A 14 -0.24 13.25 -16.47
CA VAL A 14 0.70 13.04 -15.38
C VAL A 14 0.09 13.62 -14.11
N VAL A 15 0.05 12.83 -13.04
CA VAL A 15 -0.49 13.23 -11.74
C VAL A 15 0.52 12.89 -10.64
N PRO A 16 0.98 13.86 -9.84
CA PRO A 16 1.84 13.56 -8.70
C PRO A 16 1.06 12.89 -7.57
N THR A 17 1.75 12.08 -6.78
CA THR A 17 1.26 11.45 -5.55
C THR A 17 2.43 11.28 -4.58
N ALA A 18 2.12 10.94 -3.33
CA ALA A 18 3.13 10.70 -2.30
C ALA A 18 4.04 9.52 -2.70
N SER A 19 5.35 9.76 -2.81
CA SER A 19 6.32 8.66 -2.83
C SER A 19 6.61 8.21 -1.40
N LEU A 20 6.32 6.95 -1.12
CA LEU A 20 6.64 6.32 0.16
C LEU A 20 8.08 5.77 0.19
N ASP A 21 8.82 5.83 -0.92
CA ASP A 21 10.20 5.33 -1.02
C ASP A 21 11.17 6.17 -0.19
N SER A 22 10.82 7.44 0.03
CA SER A 22 11.55 8.36 0.89
C SER A 22 11.33 8.13 2.39
N LEU A 23 10.37 7.28 2.77
CA LEU A 23 10.10 6.99 4.17
C LEU A 23 11.12 6.00 4.72
N HIS A 24 11.79 6.36 5.81
CA HIS A 24 12.66 5.46 6.58
C HIS A 24 11.83 4.49 7.44
N THR A 25 11.02 3.65 6.79
CA THR A 25 10.15 2.68 7.46
C THR A 25 10.99 1.54 8.07
N ASP A 26 10.85 1.31 9.37
CA ASP A 26 11.43 0.12 10.01
C ASP A 26 10.54 -1.10 9.78
N PHE A 27 10.87 -1.92 8.78
CA PHE A 27 10.15 -3.16 8.48
C PHE A 27 10.40 -4.29 9.50
N ASN A 28 11.08 -4.02 10.61
CA ASN A 28 11.13 -4.91 11.76
C ASN A 28 10.14 -4.50 12.86
N ASN A 29 9.49 -3.35 12.74
CA ASN A 29 8.52 -2.83 13.69
C ASN A 29 7.09 -2.88 13.11
N ASN A 30 6.18 -3.58 13.79
CA ASN A 30 4.80 -3.74 13.33
C ASN A 30 4.03 -2.41 13.23
N ASP A 31 4.33 -1.42 14.07
CA ASP A 31 3.68 -0.11 14.02
C ASP A 31 4.14 0.67 12.78
N SER A 32 5.44 0.64 12.48
CA SER A 32 5.98 1.24 11.25
C SER A 32 5.44 0.56 9.99
N ILE A 33 5.29 -0.77 10.01
CA ILE A 33 4.65 -1.51 8.91
C ILE A 33 3.18 -1.10 8.78
N ALA A 34 2.43 -1.03 9.87
CA ALA A 34 1.03 -0.65 9.85
C ALA A 34 0.83 0.77 9.30
N ASP A 35 1.69 1.71 9.69
CA ASP A 35 1.68 3.08 9.17
C ASP A 35 2.01 3.12 7.68
N PHE A 36 3.03 2.39 7.23
CA PHE A 36 3.37 2.29 5.81
C PHE A 36 2.22 1.68 5.00
N LEU A 37 1.61 0.59 5.48
CA LEU A 37 0.49 -0.08 4.80
C LEU A 37 -0.75 0.83 4.76
N ARG A 38 -0.98 1.61 5.81
CA ARG A 38 -2.04 2.63 5.84
C ARG A 38 -1.80 3.66 4.74
N LEU A 39 -0.64 4.33 4.73
CA LEU A 39 -0.31 5.33 3.71
C LEU A 39 -0.35 4.77 2.28
N ARG A 40 0.20 3.57 2.08
CA ARG A 40 0.22 2.87 0.78
C ARG A 40 -1.17 2.63 0.22
N SER A 41 -2.17 2.43 1.06
CA SER A 41 -3.53 2.14 0.61
C SER A 41 -4.31 3.37 0.13
N GLY A 42 -3.83 4.58 0.43
CA GLY A 42 -4.51 5.83 0.09
C GLY A 42 -4.51 6.11 -1.41
N THR A 43 -5.70 6.16 -2.01
CA THR A 43 -5.88 6.51 -3.43
C THR A 43 -7.01 7.51 -3.64
N THR A 44 -6.86 8.38 -4.63
CA THR A 44 -7.94 9.20 -5.18
C THR A 44 -8.44 8.62 -6.50
N GLU A 45 -9.76 8.67 -6.71
CA GLU A 45 -10.39 8.18 -7.92
C GLU A 45 -10.85 9.36 -8.77
N TRP A 46 -10.35 9.43 -10.01
CA TRP A 46 -10.74 10.45 -10.98
C TRP A 46 -11.56 9.81 -12.08
N THR A 47 -12.78 10.29 -12.29
CA THR A 47 -13.73 9.68 -13.21
C THR A 47 -14.12 10.67 -14.30
N ASN A 48 -14.16 10.21 -15.55
CA ASN A 48 -14.69 10.98 -16.66
C ASN A 48 -16.20 11.12 -16.52
N THR A 49 -16.71 12.35 -16.41
CA THR A 49 -18.13 12.60 -16.13
C THR A 49 -19.06 12.18 -17.27
N SER A 50 -18.56 12.16 -18.50
CA SER A 50 -19.32 11.72 -19.67
C SER A 50 -19.20 10.21 -19.94
N ARG A 51 -18.17 9.56 -19.38
CA ARG A 51 -17.89 8.13 -19.55
C ARG A 51 -17.38 7.54 -18.22
N PRO A 52 -18.28 7.17 -17.30
CA PRO A 52 -17.88 6.68 -15.98
C PRO A 52 -16.98 5.44 -15.99
N SER A 53 -16.98 4.66 -17.07
CA SER A 53 -16.04 3.54 -17.27
C SER A 53 -14.58 3.97 -17.48
N SER A 54 -14.35 5.22 -17.85
CA SER A 54 -13.02 5.82 -18.01
C SER A 54 -12.63 6.50 -16.69
N MET A 55 -12.09 5.71 -15.77
CA MET A 55 -11.62 6.17 -14.46
C MET A 55 -10.13 5.87 -14.29
N ILE A 56 -9.46 6.63 -13.42
CA ILE A 56 -8.08 6.39 -12.99
C ILE A 56 -7.97 6.45 -11.46
N LYS A 57 -7.07 5.67 -10.89
CA LYS A 57 -6.75 5.68 -9.46
C LYS A 57 -5.34 6.21 -9.26
N VAL A 58 -5.21 7.27 -8.46
CA VAL A 58 -3.95 7.94 -8.16
C VAL A 58 -3.59 7.70 -6.70
N GLY A 59 -2.47 7.03 -6.46
CA GLY A 59 -1.99 6.65 -5.14
C GLY A 59 -0.60 6.02 -5.26
N TYR A 60 0.03 5.70 -4.13
CA TYR A 60 1.33 5.04 -4.17
C TYR A 60 1.20 3.64 -4.78
N ASP A 61 1.96 3.37 -5.83
CA ASP A 61 2.07 2.04 -6.44
C ASP A 61 3.53 1.58 -6.45
N THR A 62 3.72 0.29 -6.21
CA THR A 62 5.03 -0.37 -6.25
C THR A 62 5.38 -0.88 -7.65
N LYS A 63 4.43 -0.86 -8.59
CA LYS A 63 4.64 -1.31 -9.96
C LYS A 63 5.05 -0.15 -10.85
N ASN A 64 6.28 -0.18 -11.35
CA ASN A 64 6.76 0.86 -12.28
C ASN A 64 6.09 0.80 -13.67
N ARG A 65 5.52 -0.35 -14.03
CA ARG A 65 4.79 -0.58 -15.27
C ARG A 65 3.40 -1.09 -14.89
N GLY A 66 2.36 -0.35 -15.28
CA GLY A 66 0.98 -0.79 -15.06
C GLY A 66 0.65 -2.04 -15.84
N ASP A 67 -0.46 -2.67 -15.49
CA ASP A 67 -1.11 -3.61 -16.40
C ASP A 67 -1.52 -2.84 -17.66
N GLU A 68 -0.95 -3.17 -18.82
CA GLU A 68 -1.29 -2.49 -20.08
C GLU A 68 -2.79 -2.65 -20.43
N ASP A 69 -3.45 -3.62 -19.79
CA ASP A 69 -4.86 -3.97 -19.98
C ASP A 69 -5.81 -3.31 -18.96
N ASP A 70 -5.30 -2.69 -17.89
CA ASP A 70 -6.14 -1.99 -16.91
C ASP A 70 -5.90 -0.46 -16.96
N PRO A 71 -6.80 0.30 -17.62
CA PRO A 71 -6.65 1.74 -17.78
C PRO A 71 -6.85 2.51 -16.46
N THR A 72 -7.27 1.85 -15.38
CA THR A 72 -7.41 2.49 -14.07
C THR A 72 -6.08 2.71 -13.36
N HIS A 73 -5.05 1.95 -13.74
CA HIS A 73 -3.70 2.05 -13.22
C HIS A 73 -2.81 2.89 -14.13
N ALA A 74 -1.73 3.44 -13.57
CA ALA A 74 -0.79 4.22 -14.36
C ALA A 74 -0.04 3.30 -15.33
N TYR A 75 0.14 3.76 -16.56
CA TYR A 75 0.95 3.07 -17.54
C TYR A 75 2.42 2.98 -17.10
N PHE A 76 2.92 4.07 -16.52
CA PHE A 76 4.29 4.20 -16.03
C PHE A 76 4.32 5.16 -14.85
N GLN A 77 5.36 5.09 -14.03
CA GLN A 77 5.60 6.07 -12.98
C GLN A 77 7.08 6.40 -12.89
N VAL A 78 7.37 7.61 -12.44
CA VAL A 78 8.73 8.07 -12.17
C VAL A 78 8.77 8.76 -10.81
N VAL A 79 9.89 8.68 -10.11
CA VAL A 79 10.03 9.26 -8.77
C VAL A 79 11.07 10.37 -8.81
N PHE A 80 10.78 11.48 -8.14
CA PHE A 80 11.73 12.55 -7.89
C PHE A 80 11.54 13.09 -6.48
N GLY A 81 12.56 12.91 -5.64
CA GLY A 81 12.50 13.29 -4.23
C GLY A 81 11.38 12.55 -3.48
N ARG A 82 10.42 13.31 -2.95
CA ARG A 82 9.27 12.79 -2.18
C ARG A 82 8.00 12.62 -3.03
N THR A 83 8.10 12.86 -4.33
CA THR A 83 6.97 12.86 -5.26
C THR A 83 7.10 11.73 -6.26
N MET A 84 6.02 10.96 -6.40
CA MET A 84 5.86 9.96 -7.45
C MET A 84 4.93 10.54 -8.51
N TYR A 85 5.36 10.58 -9.78
CA TYR A 85 4.55 11.05 -10.90
C TYR A 85 3.97 9.85 -11.63
N MET A 86 2.66 9.69 -11.49
CA MET A 86 1.87 8.64 -12.14
C MET A 86 1.50 9.08 -13.56
N ILE A 87 1.80 8.28 -14.57
CA ILE A 87 1.57 8.60 -15.99
C ILE A 87 0.47 7.70 -16.54
N TYR A 88 -0.64 8.30 -16.95
CA TYR A 88 -1.83 7.61 -17.46
C TYR A 88 -2.02 7.85 -18.95
N LEU A 89 -2.60 6.86 -19.60
CA LEU A 89 -3.18 6.98 -20.94
C LEU A 89 -4.70 7.08 -20.79
N VAL A 90 -5.26 8.27 -20.96
CA VAL A 90 -6.68 8.55 -20.66
C VAL A 90 -7.49 8.85 -21.91
N ASP A 91 -8.80 8.64 -21.82
CA ASP A 91 -9.75 9.18 -22.78
C ASP A 91 -9.87 10.70 -22.61
N PRO A 92 -10.10 11.45 -23.70
CA PRO A 92 -10.43 12.87 -23.59
C PRO A 92 -11.74 13.09 -22.84
N GLY A 93 -11.85 14.21 -22.13
CA GLY A 93 -13.08 14.62 -21.48
C GLY A 93 -12.84 15.43 -20.21
N HIS A 94 -13.93 15.57 -19.45
CA HIS A 94 -13.94 16.24 -18.16
C HIS A 94 -13.80 15.20 -17.05
N TYR A 95 -12.76 15.32 -16.23
CA TYR A 95 -12.47 14.44 -15.11
C TYR A 95 -12.68 15.18 -13.80
N SER A 96 -13.28 14.50 -12.82
CA SER A 96 -13.38 14.99 -11.45
C SER A 96 -13.03 13.91 -10.46
N ILE A 97 -12.55 14.31 -9.28
CA ILE A 97 -12.40 13.39 -8.15
C ILE A 97 -13.80 12.97 -7.71
N SER A 98 -14.12 11.69 -7.92
CA SER A 98 -15.40 11.07 -7.60
C SER A 98 -15.37 10.28 -6.30
N GLY A 99 -14.18 9.97 -5.79
CA GLY A 99 -14.05 9.14 -4.61
C GLY A 99 -12.62 9.00 -4.13
N VAL A 100 -12.47 8.33 -2.99
CA VAL A 100 -11.18 7.88 -2.46
C VAL A 100 -11.30 6.49 -1.89
N SER A 101 -10.22 5.72 -1.90
CA SER A 101 -10.17 4.46 -1.17
C SER A 101 -8.92 4.36 -0.31
N TYR A 102 -9.04 3.74 0.85
CA TYR A 102 -7.94 3.48 1.77
C TYR A 102 -8.28 2.40 2.78
N ASN A 103 -7.26 1.82 3.40
CA ASN A 103 -7.38 0.85 4.47
C ASN A 103 -7.07 1.50 5.83
N LEU A 104 -7.80 1.09 6.84
CA LEU A 104 -7.58 1.41 8.25
C LEU A 104 -7.20 0.12 8.99
N PRO A 105 -5.89 -0.16 9.15
CA PRO A 105 -5.39 -1.23 10.01
C PRO A 105 -5.89 -1.08 11.45
N ARG A 106 -5.99 -2.20 12.18
CA ARG A 106 -6.31 -2.24 13.62
C ARG A 106 -7.60 -1.49 14.00
N THR A 107 -8.55 -1.40 13.08
CA THR A 107 -9.82 -0.70 13.29
C THR A 107 -10.90 -1.74 13.61
N PRO A 108 -11.43 -1.75 14.86
CA PRO A 108 -12.40 -2.75 15.29
C PRO A 108 -13.75 -2.58 14.58
N GLY A 109 -14.69 -3.51 14.86
CA GLY A 109 -16.10 -3.38 14.46
C GLY A 109 -16.64 -2.02 14.84
N PHE A 110 -17.33 -1.35 13.90
CA PHE A 110 -18.15 -0.22 14.31
C PHE A 110 -19.34 -0.80 15.07
N GLU A 111 -19.71 -0.16 16.18
CA GLU A 111 -20.94 -0.50 16.88
C GLU A 111 -22.12 -0.37 15.92
N THR A 112 -23.06 -1.32 15.97
CA THR A 112 -24.29 -1.25 15.19
C THR A 112 -25.05 0.03 15.57
N PRO A 113 -25.20 1.00 14.67
CA PRO A 113 -25.78 2.29 15.03
C PRO A 113 -27.31 2.19 15.11
N GLY A 114 -27.85 2.63 16.25
CA GLY A 114 -29.26 2.47 16.65
C GLY A 114 -30.27 3.42 16.00
N ALA A 115 -29.92 4.16 14.93
CA ALA A 115 -30.86 5.09 14.29
C ALA A 115 -31.72 4.38 13.23
N ARG A 116 -33.05 4.50 13.30
CA ARG A 116 -33.99 3.91 12.32
C ARG A 116 -33.96 4.58 10.95
N THR A 117 -33.61 5.87 10.85
CA THR A 117 -33.56 6.63 9.58
C THR A 117 -32.18 7.24 9.35
N LEU A 118 -31.65 7.08 8.12
CA LEU A 118 -30.35 7.61 7.72
C LEU A 118 -30.60 8.93 6.98
N SER A 119 -30.06 10.04 7.48
CA SER A 119 -30.11 11.30 6.73
C SER A 119 -28.94 11.33 5.75
N SER A 120 -29.25 11.35 4.45
CA SER A 120 -28.22 11.39 3.42
C SER A 120 -27.33 12.63 3.58
N SER A 121 -26.05 12.48 3.26
CA SER A 121 -25.17 13.62 3.13
C SER A 121 -25.19 14.17 1.71
N PRO A 122 -25.29 15.50 1.54
CA PRO A 122 -25.12 16.12 0.23
C PRO A 122 -23.67 16.02 -0.30
N LEU A 123 -22.73 15.48 0.48
CA LEU A 123 -21.38 15.18 0.01
C LEU A 123 -21.23 13.79 -0.60
N GLY A 124 -22.11 12.84 -0.26
CA GLY A 124 -21.95 11.43 -0.55
C GLY A 124 -21.70 10.57 0.71
N HIS A 125 -21.12 9.39 0.51
CA HIS A 125 -21.06 8.35 1.54
C HIS A 125 -19.75 7.56 1.47
N ALA A 126 -19.46 6.80 2.51
CA ALA A 126 -18.41 5.80 2.54
C ALA A 126 -18.97 4.41 2.78
N MET A 127 -18.42 3.42 2.08
CA MET A 127 -18.63 2.01 2.35
C MET A 127 -17.41 1.48 3.10
N LEU A 128 -17.64 0.84 4.24
CA LEU A 128 -16.60 0.31 5.12
C LEU A 128 -16.74 -1.21 5.17
N LYS A 129 -15.80 -1.91 4.55
CA LYS A 129 -15.76 -3.37 4.48
C LYS A 129 -14.79 -3.94 5.50
N SER A 130 -15.24 -4.93 6.26
CA SER A 130 -14.39 -5.63 7.22
C SER A 130 -13.49 -6.64 6.52
N PHE A 131 -12.21 -6.67 6.90
CA PHE A 131 -11.25 -7.70 6.50
C PHE A 131 -10.20 -7.90 7.61
N THR A 132 -9.33 -8.89 7.43
CA THR A 132 -8.24 -9.19 8.36
C THR A 132 -6.88 -8.95 7.72
N ILE A 133 -5.94 -8.48 8.51
CA ILE A 133 -4.53 -8.38 8.16
C ILE A 133 -3.71 -9.25 9.12
N ASP A 134 -2.65 -9.86 8.61
CA ASP A 134 -1.71 -10.61 9.44
C ASP A 134 -0.52 -9.71 9.79
N GLU A 135 -0.26 -9.56 11.09
CA GLU A 135 0.94 -8.92 11.62
C GLU A 135 1.90 -9.99 12.15
N PHE A 136 3.21 -9.78 12.01
CA PHE A 136 4.21 -10.76 12.40
C PHE A 136 5.06 -10.21 13.54
N LYS A 137 4.75 -10.61 14.78
CA LYS A 137 5.50 -10.21 15.96
C LYS A 137 6.81 -11.00 16.01
N ARG A 138 7.92 -10.29 15.82
CA ARG A 138 9.27 -10.86 15.98
C ARG A 138 9.66 -10.85 17.46
N GLY A 139 10.21 -11.95 17.93
CA GLY A 139 10.62 -12.11 19.32
C GLY A 139 11.74 -13.12 19.48
N GLN A 140 11.94 -13.54 20.72
CA GLN A 140 12.79 -14.66 21.07
C GLN A 140 11.92 -15.69 21.77
N LYS A 141 12.10 -16.96 21.43
CA LYS A 141 11.54 -18.08 22.20
C LYS A 141 12.68 -18.91 22.76
N TRP A 142 12.48 -19.45 23.95
CA TRP A 142 13.42 -20.41 24.51
C TRP A 142 13.17 -21.77 23.85
N GLU A 143 14.22 -22.37 23.30
CA GLU A 143 14.20 -23.76 22.85
C GLU A 143 15.00 -24.62 23.82
N ASP A 144 14.42 -25.73 24.26
CA ASP A 144 15.07 -26.68 25.14
C ASP A 144 16.16 -27.47 24.40
N PRO A 145 17.21 -27.94 25.11
CA PRO A 145 18.21 -28.80 24.51
C PRO A 145 17.58 -30.11 24.01
N SER A 146 17.91 -30.51 22.77
CA SER A 146 17.49 -31.80 22.23
C SER A 146 18.56 -32.86 22.43
N TYR A 147 18.14 -34.11 22.61
CA TYR A 147 19.02 -35.25 22.83
C TYR A 147 18.63 -36.41 21.90
N ARG A 148 19.62 -37.15 21.41
CA ARG A 148 19.43 -38.44 20.75
C ARG A 148 20.08 -39.55 21.56
N ASN A 149 19.49 -40.73 21.57
CA ASN A 149 20.19 -41.92 22.04
C ASN A 149 21.17 -42.36 20.95
N ALA A 150 22.42 -42.60 21.34
CA ALA A 150 23.44 -43.18 20.48
C ALA A 150 24.04 -44.38 21.18
N THR A 151 24.15 -45.51 20.49
CA THR A 151 24.87 -46.67 21.00
C THR A 151 26.34 -46.46 20.72
N VAL A 152 27.15 -46.38 21.78
CA VAL A 152 28.61 -46.32 21.66
C VAL A 152 29.15 -47.73 21.84
N GLN A 153 30.08 -48.11 20.96
CA GLN A 153 30.85 -49.34 21.08
C GLN A 153 32.24 -48.98 21.59
N GLU A 154 32.67 -49.65 22.66
CA GLU A 154 34.02 -49.52 23.19
C GLU A 154 34.65 -50.91 23.29
N ASP A 155 35.82 -51.04 22.68
CA ASP A 155 36.64 -52.25 22.76
C ASP A 155 37.49 -52.20 24.02
N TYR A 156 37.37 -53.23 24.85
CA TYR A 156 38.16 -53.39 26.06
C TYR A 156 38.95 -54.68 26.03
N CYS A 157 40.11 -54.64 26.67
CA CYS A 157 41.00 -55.78 26.73
C CYS A 157 40.48 -56.83 27.72
N THR A 158 40.17 -58.03 27.24
CA THR A 158 39.68 -59.15 28.08
C THR A 158 40.81 -60.02 28.61
N SER A 159 41.97 -60.04 27.96
CA SER A 159 43.16 -60.74 28.44
C SER A 159 44.45 -60.02 28.06
N ARG A 160 45.41 -59.97 29.01
CA ARG A 160 46.71 -59.31 28.84
C ARG A 160 47.86 -60.30 29.05
N ARG A 161 48.95 -60.13 28.32
CA ARG A 161 50.22 -60.82 28.57
C ARG A 161 50.88 -60.26 29.83
N VAL A 162 51.22 -61.13 30.78
CA VAL A 162 51.81 -60.77 32.08
C VAL A 162 53.18 -60.08 31.94
N VAL A 163 53.93 -60.38 30.89
CA VAL A 163 55.34 -59.96 30.73
C VAL A 163 55.49 -58.51 30.24
N ASN A 164 54.56 -58.03 29.41
CA ASN A 164 54.65 -56.71 28.77
C ASN A 164 53.32 -55.93 28.82
N ASN A 165 52.31 -56.46 29.51
CA ASN A 165 50.95 -55.89 29.62
C ASN A 165 50.23 -55.67 28.28
N GLU A 166 50.69 -56.31 27.21
CA GLU A 166 50.09 -56.22 25.88
C GLU A 166 48.74 -56.95 25.84
N CYS A 167 47.74 -56.34 25.20
CA CYS A 167 46.42 -56.94 25.07
C CYS A 167 46.42 -58.05 24.03
N THR A 168 46.00 -59.25 24.41
CA THR A 168 45.96 -60.42 23.51
C THR A 168 44.57 -60.80 23.03
N SER A 169 43.52 -60.34 23.72
CA SER A 169 42.13 -60.56 23.32
C SER A 169 41.29 -59.33 23.63
N TRP A 170 40.47 -58.94 22.67
CA TRP A 170 39.57 -57.81 22.76
C TRP A 170 38.13 -58.30 22.88
N GLY A 171 37.34 -57.62 23.71
CA GLY A 171 35.89 -57.76 23.74
C GLY A 171 35.26 -56.40 23.44
N THR A 172 34.12 -56.40 22.77
CA THR A 172 33.37 -55.17 22.50
C THR A 172 32.23 -55.07 23.49
N SER A 173 32.10 -53.92 24.16
CA SER A 173 30.91 -53.57 24.93
C SER A 173 30.12 -52.50 24.17
N SER A 174 28.80 -52.61 24.17
CA SER A 174 27.91 -51.58 23.63
C SER A 174 27.00 -51.07 24.72
N TYR A 175 26.95 -49.75 24.89
CA TYR A 175 26.01 -49.13 25.81
C TYR A 175 25.39 -47.87 25.19
N ASP A 176 24.14 -47.62 25.55
CA ASP A 176 23.39 -46.47 25.06
C ASP A 176 23.74 -45.22 25.88
N VAL A 177 24.15 -44.16 25.19
CA VAL A 177 24.37 -42.85 25.77
C VAL A 177 23.37 -41.85 25.21
N LYS A 178 22.88 -40.96 26.06
CA LYS A 178 22.13 -39.77 25.63
C LYS A 178 23.14 -38.71 25.18
N GLN A 179 23.23 -38.48 23.88
CA GLN A 179 24.03 -37.40 23.30
C GLN A 179 23.15 -36.19 23.05
N GLN A 180 23.57 -35.03 23.56
CA GLN A 180 22.90 -33.78 23.25
C GLN A 180 23.15 -33.42 21.77
N THR A 181 22.08 -33.19 21.02
CA THR A 181 22.10 -32.86 19.59
C THR A 181 21.98 -31.36 19.33
N SER A 182 21.37 -30.62 20.24
CA SER A 182 21.35 -29.15 20.22
C SER A 182 21.42 -28.59 21.63
N ALA A 183 22.11 -27.46 21.80
CA ALA A 183 22.03 -26.69 23.03
C ALA A 183 20.71 -25.95 23.12
N GLY A 184 20.17 -25.85 24.33
CA GLY A 184 19.04 -24.97 24.60
C GLY A 184 19.49 -23.52 24.55
N GLY A 185 18.59 -22.64 24.15
CA GLY A 185 18.90 -21.22 24.01
C GLY A 185 17.74 -20.40 23.48
N TRP A 186 17.92 -19.07 23.52
CA TRP A 186 17.01 -18.14 22.87
C TRP A 186 17.20 -18.20 21.35
N THR A 187 16.14 -18.53 20.64
CA THR A 187 16.10 -18.52 19.18
C THR A 187 15.12 -17.46 18.69
N PRO A 188 15.41 -16.82 17.53
CA PRO A 188 14.46 -15.92 16.90
C PRO A 188 13.12 -16.62 16.67
N SER A 189 12.04 -15.98 17.10
CA SER A 189 10.67 -16.43 16.87
C SER A 189 9.88 -15.40 16.07
N ILE A 190 8.92 -15.89 15.29
CA ILE A 190 7.94 -15.07 14.59
C ILE A 190 6.57 -15.63 14.98
N GLU A 191 5.75 -14.79 15.58
CA GLU A 191 4.37 -15.11 15.94
C GLU A 191 3.44 -14.33 15.00
N GLN A 192 2.58 -15.04 14.27
CA GLN A 192 1.54 -14.42 13.46
C GLN A 192 0.37 -13.98 14.35
N GLN A 193 -0.08 -12.75 14.16
CA GLN A 193 -1.21 -12.16 14.85
C GLN A 193 -2.18 -11.58 13.82
N THR A 194 -3.35 -12.21 13.69
CA THR A 194 -4.41 -11.70 12.83
C THR A 194 -5.12 -10.54 13.52
N ARG A 195 -5.22 -9.40 12.84
CA ARG A 195 -5.87 -8.17 13.29
C ARG A 195 -7.02 -7.81 12.37
N GLU A 196 -8.05 -7.20 12.93
CA GLU A 196 -9.13 -6.62 12.14
C GLU A 196 -8.70 -5.31 11.48
N ALA A 197 -9.18 -5.09 10.25
CA ALA A 197 -8.96 -3.88 9.48
C ALA A 197 -10.23 -3.50 8.69
N ARG A 198 -10.29 -2.25 8.22
CA ARG A 198 -11.43 -1.73 7.45
C ARG A 198 -10.96 -1.16 6.14
N ALA A 199 -11.50 -1.65 5.03
CA ALA A 199 -11.35 -1.01 3.73
C ALA A 199 -12.45 0.05 3.62
N VAL A 200 -12.07 1.28 3.29
CA VAL A 200 -12.96 2.43 3.19
C VAL A 200 -12.99 2.87 1.73
N ASP A 201 -14.18 2.86 1.13
CA ASP A 201 -14.44 3.33 -0.22
C ASP A 201 -15.42 4.51 -0.15
N VAL A 202 -14.94 5.71 -0.42
CA VAL A 202 -15.72 6.95 -0.37
C VAL A 202 -16.24 7.27 -1.77
N THR A 203 -17.54 7.49 -1.89
CA THR A 203 -18.20 8.03 -3.09
C THR A 203 -18.66 9.46 -2.83
N LEU A 204 -18.28 10.38 -3.71
CA LEU A 204 -18.67 11.79 -3.65
C LEU A 204 -19.82 12.10 -4.60
N ASP A 205 -20.80 12.83 -4.08
CA ASP A 205 -21.89 13.42 -4.89
C ASP A 205 -21.53 14.84 -5.39
N LYS A 206 -20.43 15.41 -4.88
CA LYS A 206 -19.90 16.71 -5.29
C LYS A 206 -18.43 16.59 -5.69
N ALA A 207 -18.07 17.18 -6.82
CA ALA A 207 -16.68 17.19 -7.28
C ALA A 207 -15.77 17.89 -6.25
N PHE A 208 -14.67 17.25 -5.87
CA PHE A 208 -13.65 17.86 -5.02
C PHE A 208 -12.71 18.78 -5.81
N ALA A 209 -12.21 18.26 -6.94
CA ALA A 209 -11.42 18.99 -7.94
C ALA A 209 -11.72 18.40 -9.32
N ALA A 210 -11.51 19.19 -10.37
CA ALA A 210 -11.77 18.77 -11.75
C ALA A 210 -10.80 19.38 -12.76
N PHE A 211 -10.68 18.75 -13.93
CA PHE A 211 -9.94 19.26 -15.08
C PHE A 211 -10.52 18.76 -16.40
N ASP A 212 -10.11 19.41 -17.49
CA ASP A 212 -10.45 19.03 -18.86
C ASP A 212 -9.18 18.62 -19.60
N ILE A 213 -9.27 17.54 -20.38
CA ILE A 213 -8.19 17.06 -21.25
C ILE A 213 -8.72 16.70 -22.65
N ALA A 214 -8.08 17.24 -23.68
CA ALA A 214 -8.40 17.02 -25.07
C ALA A 214 -7.54 15.92 -25.69
N ALA A 215 -8.01 15.35 -26.81
CA ALA A 215 -7.29 14.33 -27.54
C ALA A 215 -5.88 14.80 -27.95
N GLY A 216 -4.87 13.96 -27.71
CA GLY A 216 -3.48 14.21 -28.05
C GLY A 216 -2.74 15.19 -27.13
N GLU A 217 -3.40 15.74 -26.11
CA GLU A 217 -2.73 16.54 -25.07
C GLU A 217 -1.80 15.68 -24.21
N VAL A 218 -0.79 16.34 -23.64
CA VAL A 218 0.17 15.77 -22.70
C VAL A 218 0.27 16.77 -21.55
N ILE A 219 -0.47 16.52 -20.47
CA ILE A 219 -0.60 17.50 -19.38
C ILE A 219 -0.13 16.94 -18.03
N LEU A 220 0.38 17.83 -17.20
CA LEU A 220 0.64 17.64 -15.77
C LEU A 220 -0.39 18.44 -15.00
N ILE A 221 -1.05 17.82 -14.03
CA ILE A 221 -1.93 18.48 -13.08
C ILE A 221 -1.35 18.39 -11.66
N ASP A 222 -1.93 19.11 -10.71
CA ASP A 222 -1.70 18.81 -9.30
C ASP A 222 -2.34 17.47 -8.92
N GLY A 223 -1.74 16.83 -7.92
CA GLY A 223 -2.23 15.61 -7.32
C GLY A 223 -3.00 15.87 -6.05
N PHE A 224 -3.86 14.91 -5.69
CA PHE A 224 -4.47 14.85 -4.38
C PHE A 224 -4.22 13.46 -3.79
N PHE A 225 -3.61 13.43 -2.61
CA PHE A 225 -3.35 12.20 -1.87
C PHE A 225 -4.36 12.05 -0.74
N ALA A 226 -4.98 10.87 -0.68
CA ALA A 226 -5.91 10.49 0.37
C ALA A 226 -5.13 9.94 1.57
N GLU A 227 -4.49 10.83 2.33
CA GLU A 227 -3.77 10.48 3.56
C GLU A 227 -4.73 9.88 4.61
N PRO A 228 -4.64 8.58 4.95
CA PRO A 228 -5.68 7.97 5.78
C PRO A 228 -5.53 8.28 7.28
N PRO A 229 -6.63 8.59 8.00
CA PRO A 229 -8.01 8.64 7.52
C PRO A 229 -8.32 9.94 6.77
N ALA A 230 -8.81 9.83 5.54
CA ALA A 230 -9.13 10.98 4.69
C ALA A 230 -10.57 11.48 4.85
N ALA A 231 -11.47 10.74 5.52
CA ALA A 231 -12.88 11.09 5.65
C ALA A 231 -13.36 11.07 7.10
N THR A 232 -14.31 11.94 7.42
CA THR A 232 -15.09 11.89 8.67
C THR A 232 -16.57 11.71 8.36
N PHE A 233 -17.27 11.07 9.29
CA PHE A 233 -18.67 10.67 9.11
C PHE A 233 -19.58 11.46 10.04
N LYS A 234 -20.81 11.74 9.59
CA LYS A 234 -21.82 12.36 10.44
C LYS A 234 -22.06 11.47 11.66
N GLN A 235 -22.27 12.08 12.82
CA GLN A 235 -22.58 11.34 14.05
C GLN A 235 -23.80 10.43 13.84
N ASN A 236 -23.70 9.18 14.29
CA ASN A 236 -24.76 8.17 14.20
C ASN A 236 -25.27 7.90 12.76
N SER A 237 -24.43 8.13 11.74
CA SER A 237 -24.79 7.94 10.32
C SER A 237 -24.18 6.72 9.64
N CYS A 238 -23.37 5.94 10.35
CA CYS A 238 -23.05 4.60 9.88
C CYS A 238 -24.30 3.74 9.95
N LYS A 239 -24.43 2.72 9.11
CA LYS A 239 -25.45 1.65 9.16
C LYS A 239 -24.94 0.41 8.44
N GLN A 240 -25.39 -0.76 8.86
CA GLN A 240 -25.13 -1.98 8.12
C GLN A 240 -25.83 -1.93 6.75
N ALA A 241 -25.04 -2.06 5.68
CA ALA A 241 -25.53 -2.11 4.31
C ALA A 241 -25.72 -3.57 3.85
N ASP A 242 -24.77 -4.44 4.23
CA ASP A 242 -24.85 -5.89 4.05
C ASP A 242 -24.10 -6.64 5.17
N GLN A 243 -23.90 -7.95 5.04
CA GLN A 243 -23.24 -8.78 6.06
C GLN A 243 -21.79 -8.36 6.38
N GLN A 244 -21.10 -7.70 5.45
CA GLN A 244 -19.67 -7.34 5.55
C GLN A 244 -19.39 -5.85 5.40
N GLN A 245 -20.38 -5.06 4.95
CA GLN A 245 -20.23 -3.64 4.65
C GLN A 245 -21.14 -2.76 5.50
N MET A 246 -20.59 -1.64 5.93
CA MET A 246 -21.34 -0.53 6.52
C MET A 246 -21.28 0.69 5.64
N ARG A 247 -22.41 1.36 5.50
CA ARG A 247 -22.52 2.65 4.86
C ARG A 247 -22.50 3.76 5.91
N CYS A 248 -21.58 4.71 5.80
CA CYS A 248 -21.51 5.90 6.63
C CYS A 248 -21.70 7.16 5.78
N GLU A 249 -22.52 8.11 6.24
CA GLU A 249 -22.74 9.36 5.51
C GLU A 249 -21.62 10.36 5.79
N LEU A 250 -21.07 10.97 4.75
CA LEU A 250 -19.91 11.85 4.88
C LEU A 250 -20.26 13.14 5.61
N GLN A 251 -19.41 13.55 6.54
CA GLN A 251 -19.40 14.91 7.08
C GLN A 251 -18.32 15.75 6.41
N GLN A 252 -17.16 15.15 6.15
CA GLN A 252 -16.00 15.80 5.58
C GLN A 252 -15.13 14.82 4.78
N LEU A 253 -14.52 15.30 3.70
CA LEU A 253 -13.38 14.68 3.03
C LEU A 253 -12.20 15.67 3.05
N SER A 254 -11.02 15.21 3.43
CA SER A 254 -9.76 15.96 3.42
C SER A 254 -8.73 15.26 2.54
N LEU A 255 -8.17 15.99 1.58
CA LEU A 255 -7.10 15.49 0.69
C LEU A 255 -5.90 16.43 0.76
N VAL A 256 -4.71 15.85 0.62
CA VAL A 256 -3.45 16.59 0.60
C VAL A 256 -3.07 16.90 -0.83
N GLN A 257 -2.87 18.17 -1.16
CA GLN A 257 -2.44 18.56 -2.50
C GLN A 257 -0.94 18.30 -2.67
N LEU A 258 -0.57 17.69 -3.79
CA LEU A 258 0.81 17.60 -4.25
C LEU A 258 0.96 18.47 -5.51
N PRO A 259 1.77 19.55 -5.47
CA PRO A 259 1.96 20.41 -6.62
C PRO A 259 2.53 19.67 -7.84
N GLY A 260 1.94 19.92 -9.02
CA GLY A 260 2.41 19.41 -10.29
C GLY A 260 3.61 20.19 -10.83
N GLU A 261 4.83 19.79 -10.45
CA GLU A 261 6.05 20.45 -10.89
C GLU A 261 6.64 19.84 -12.18
N LEU A 262 6.67 20.62 -13.27
CA LEU A 262 7.26 20.17 -14.56
C LEU A 262 8.73 19.79 -14.44
N GLU A 263 9.50 20.54 -13.64
CA GLU A 263 10.91 20.24 -13.41
C GLU A 263 11.11 18.91 -12.69
N GLY A 264 10.24 18.56 -11.74
CA GLY A 264 10.29 17.26 -11.07
C GLY A 264 10.12 16.10 -12.04
N VAL A 265 9.22 16.20 -13.02
CA VAL A 265 9.07 15.16 -14.07
C VAL A 265 10.29 15.08 -14.99
N ARG A 266 10.94 16.22 -15.29
CA ARG A 266 12.12 16.28 -16.17
C ARG A 266 13.38 15.75 -15.50
N GLN A 267 13.47 15.87 -14.18
CA GLN A 267 14.61 15.43 -13.37
C GLN A 267 14.43 14.03 -12.78
N ALA A 268 13.21 13.48 -12.85
CA ALA A 268 12.93 12.10 -12.49
C ALA A 268 13.62 11.09 -13.44
N ASP A 269 13.56 9.81 -13.08
CA ASP A 269 14.07 8.71 -13.90
C ASP A 269 13.56 8.78 -15.34
N ASN A 270 14.46 8.63 -16.32
CA ASN A 270 14.10 8.75 -17.72
C ASN A 270 13.39 7.47 -18.21
N PRO A 271 12.15 7.54 -18.74
CA PRO A 271 11.46 6.35 -19.24
C PRO A 271 12.23 5.59 -20.34
N ALA A 272 13.14 6.26 -21.06
CA ALA A 272 13.98 5.62 -22.07
C ALA A 272 14.87 4.51 -21.47
N ASP A 273 15.34 4.69 -20.22
CA ASP A 273 16.19 3.73 -19.52
C ASP A 273 15.42 2.45 -19.14
N TRP A 274 14.09 2.55 -19.12
CA TRP A 274 13.14 1.45 -18.90
C TRP A 274 12.57 0.87 -20.20
N GLY A 275 13.21 1.18 -21.35
CA GLY A 275 12.80 0.69 -22.66
C GLY A 275 11.59 1.43 -23.27
N LEU A 276 11.27 2.63 -22.78
CA LEU A 276 10.15 3.45 -23.25
C LEU A 276 10.61 4.80 -23.88
N PRO A 277 11.50 4.81 -24.89
CA PRO A 277 12.06 6.05 -25.44
C PRO A 277 11.01 6.97 -26.08
N LYS A 278 9.91 6.41 -26.61
CA LYS A 278 8.81 7.21 -27.16
C LYS A 278 8.02 7.94 -26.08
N LEU A 279 7.89 7.34 -24.89
CA LEU A 279 7.26 8.01 -23.74
C LEU A 279 8.14 9.17 -23.28
N ALA A 280 9.44 8.93 -23.10
CA ALA A 280 10.41 9.98 -22.76
C ALA A 280 10.35 11.16 -23.74
N GLN A 281 10.30 10.90 -25.06
CA GLN A 281 10.16 11.95 -26.06
C GLN A 281 8.81 12.69 -25.97
N THR A 282 7.73 11.99 -25.62
CA THR A 282 6.40 12.58 -25.50
C THR A 282 6.30 13.50 -24.28
N LEU A 283 6.89 13.10 -23.15
CA LEU A 283 6.93 13.88 -21.90
C LEU A 283 7.72 15.19 -22.04
N LYS A 284 8.58 15.34 -23.07
CA LYS A 284 9.20 16.64 -23.37
C LYS A 284 8.18 17.73 -23.71
N GLY A 285 7.01 17.35 -24.24
CA GLY A 285 5.89 18.24 -24.55
C GLY A 285 4.91 18.47 -23.39
N LEU A 286 5.24 18.01 -22.18
CA LEU A 286 4.39 18.12 -21.01
C LEU A 286 4.13 19.59 -20.64
N THR A 287 2.86 19.94 -20.46
CA THR A 287 2.44 21.27 -20.01
C THR A 287 1.62 21.19 -18.73
N TYR A 288 1.85 22.12 -17.80
CA TYR A 288 1.04 22.19 -16.60
C TYR A 288 -0.38 22.69 -16.90
N ARG A 289 -1.38 22.11 -16.23
CA ARG A 289 -2.79 22.48 -16.30
C ARG A 289 -3.34 22.68 -14.87
N PRO A 290 -3.78 23.90 -14.50
CA PRO A 290 -4.37 24.12 -13.18
C PRO A 290 -5.71 23.40 -13.04
N LEU A 291 -6.01 22.97 -11.81
CA LEU A 291 -7.26 22.31 -11.46
C LEU A 291 -8.36 23.31 -11.11
N GLN A 292 -9.61 22.92 -11.38
CA GLN A 292 -10.80 23.56 -10.85
C GLN A 292 -11.11 22.99 -9.46
N ILE A 293 -10.46 23.51 -8.42
CA ILE A 293 -10.62 23.04 -7.04
C ILE A 293 -11.92 23.61 -6.45
N LYS A 294 -12.80 22.74 -5.93
CA LYS A 294 -14.06 23.10 -5.26
C LYS A 294 -13.96 23.01 -3.74
N ALA A 295 -13.01 22.23 -3.24
CA ALA A 295 -12.65 22.17 -1.83
C ALA A 295 -11.99 23.48 -1.36
N ARG A 296 -11.95 23.71 -0.04
CA ARG A 296 -11.28 24.87 0.56
C ARG A 296 -10.01 24.43 1.27
N GLU A 297 -8.95 25.22 1.13
CA GLU A 297 -7.73 24.99 1.90
C GLU A 297 -8.03 25.11 3.40
N ALA A 298 -7.44 24.22 4.19
CA ALA A 298 -7.55 24.17 5.63
C ALA A 298 -6.18 23.94 6.25
N ARG A 299 -6.03 24.31 7.53
CA ARG A 299 -4.83 23.93 8.30
C ARG A 299 -4.78 22.41 8.41
N GLY A 300 -3.66 21.82 8.02
CA GLY A 300 -3.36 20.40 8.20
C GLY A 300 -1.88 20.21 8.50
N ASP A 301 -1.57 19.10 9.16
CA ASP A 301 -0.22 18.75 9.61
C ASP A 301 0.48 17.77 8.66
N SER A 302 -0.07 17.62 7.45
CA SER A 302 0.44 16.70 6.46
C SER A 302 1.86 17.07 6.04
N THR A 303 2.76 16.09 6.05
CA THR A 303 4.16 16.33 5.66
C THR A 303 4.36 16.41 4.15
N TRP A 304 3.33 16.11 3.36
CA TRP A 304 3.38 16.07 1.90
C TRP A 304 2.94 17.38 1.23
N GLY A 305 2.05 18.15 1.84
CA GLY A 305 1.53 19.38 1.25
C GLY A 305 0.34 20.00 1.99
N PRO A 306 -0.25 21.08 1.46
CA PRO A 306 -1.42 21.72 2.05
C PRO A 306 -2.65 20.80 1.99
N THR A 307 -3.49 20.87 3.02
CA THR A 307 -4.72 20.08 3.11
C THR A 307 -5.91 20.86 2.57
N TYR A 308 -6.71 20.23 1.72
CA TYR A 308 -7.97 20.76 1.19
C TYR A 308 -9.14 19.94 1.73
N VAL A 309 -10.22 20.63 2.05
CA VAL A 309 -11.37 20.07 2.73
C VAL A 309 -12.66 20.38 1.97
N LEU A 310 -13.45 19.33 1.76
CA LEU A 310 -14.83 19.40 1.31
C LEU A 310 -15.73 18.95 2.48
N LYS A 311 -16.63 19.82 2.96
CA LYS A 311 -17.49 19.57 4.13
C LYS A 311 -18.94 19.92 3.85
N VAL A 312 -19.86 19.31 4.60
CA VAL A 312 -21.28 19.71 4.62
C VAL A 312 -21.34 21.11 5.24
N GLU A 313 -22.00 22.05 4.56
CA GLU A 313 -22.27 23.39 5.09
C GLU A 313 -23.29 23.37 6.24
#